data_AF-A0A849U1N4-F1
#
_entry.id   AF-A0A849U1N4-F1
#
_cell.length_a   1.000
_cell.length_b   1.000
_cell.length_c   1.000
_cell.angle_alpha   90.00
_cell.angle_beta   90.00
_cell.angle_gamma   90.00
#
_symmetry.space_group_name_H-M   'P 1'
#
loop_
_entity.id
_entity.type
_entity.pdbx_description
1 polymer ?
#
loop_
_entity_poly.entity_id
_entity_poly.type
_entity_poly.pdbx_seq_one_letter_code
_entity_poly.pdbx_strand_id
1 'polypeptide(L)'
;MIKTILVTAIVMVVSVNSSTAGTITKSAWAPSNCGAEPVAPVIDTRDEVAYNASIKAINEWQVLTNTFNTCLVNEANADSGLIAKSANEIQGRFKAAVEKIKSEIDEGKARLEKQ
;
A
#
# COMPACT_ATOMS: atom_id res chain seq x y z
N MET A 1 1.20 -37.57 46.76
CA MET A 1 0.35 -36.64 45.99
C MET A 1 1.08 -35.31 45.86
N ILE A 2 1.78 -35.06 44.75
CA ILE A 2 2.25 -33.71 44.37
C ILE A 2 2.08 -33.64 42.85
N LYS A 3 1.10 -32.88 42.37
CA LYS A 3 0.87 -32.60 40.95
C LYS A 3 1.58 -31.31 40.61
N THR A 4 2.70 -31.40 39.90
CA THR A 4 3.43 -30.25 39.37
C THR A 4 2.65 -29.69 38.18
N ILE A 5 2.03 -28.53 38.34
CA ILE A 5 1.35 -27.81 37.26
C ILE A 5 2.38 -26.89 36.60
N LEU A 6 2.83 -27.23 35.40
CA LEU A 6 3.56 -26.32 34.52
C LEU A 6 2.57 -25.29 33.96
N VAL A 7 2.81 -24.01 34.25
CA VAL A 7 2.10 -22.89 33.62
C VAL A 7 2.94 -22.43 32.42
N THR A 8 2.52 -22.79 31.22
CA THR A 8 3.12 -22.31 29.97
C THR A 8 2.67 -20.88 29.71
N ALA A 9 3.58 -19.91 29.83
CA ALA A 9 3.34 -18.53 29.45
C ALA A 9 3.30 -18.41 27.92
N ILE A 10 2.10 -18.17 27.37
CA ILE A 10 1.93 -17.82 25.95
C ILE A 10 2.32 -16.35 25.79
N VAL A 11 3.48 -16.09 25.20
CA VAL A 11 3.87 -14.77 24.72
C VAL A 11 3.08 -14.49 23.44
N MET A 12 2.05 -13.66 23.53
CA MET A 12 1.41 -13.08 22.34
C MET A 12 2.38 -12.09 21.70
N VAL A 13 3.04 -12.51 20.63
CA VAL A 13 3.72 -11.59 19.71
C VAL A 13 2.63 -10.86 18.94
N VAL A 14 2.29 -9.66 19.38
CA VAL A 14 1.46 -8.73 18.61
C VAL A 14 2.32 -8.27 17.43
N SER A 15 2.10 -8.88 16.26
CA SER A 15 2.63 -8.36 15.01
C SER A 15 1.99 -7.00 14.77
N VAL A 16 2.79 -5.94 14.94
CA VAL A 16 2.46 -4.62 14.40
C VAL A 16 2.44 -4.75 12.89
N ASN A 17 1.25 -5.05 12.35
CA ASN A 17 1.00 -4.89 10.93
C ASN A 17 0.97 -3.39 10.69
N SER A 18 2.13 -2.77 10.51
CA SER A 18 2.24 -1.43 9.96
C SER A 18 1.51 -1.47 8.63
N SER A 19 0.30 -0.93 8.56
CA SER A 19 -0.47 -0.86 7.33
C SER A 19 0.33 -0.03 6.34
N THR A 20 0.93 -0.68 5.34
CA THR A 20 1.75 -0.08 4.28
C THR A 20 0.88 0.50 3.17
N ALA A 21 -0.27 1.08 3.51
CA ALA A 21 -1.19 1.60 2.51
C ALA A 21 -1.14 3.13 2.53
N GLY A 22 -0.74 3.72 1.41
CA GLY A 22 -0.90 5.14 1.14
C GLY A 22 -2.38 5.52 1.12
N THR A 23 -2.66 6.82 1.17
CA THR A 23 -4.04 7.32 1.16
C THR A 23 -4.36 7.96 -0.18
N ILE A 24 -5.49 7.57 -0.78
CA ILE A 24 -6.07 8.26 -1.94
C ILE A 24 -7.19 9.19 -1.47
N THR A 25 -7.03 10.50 -1.64
CA THR A 25 -8.08 11.50 -1.39
C THR A 25 -8.27 12.40 -2.59
N LYS A 26 -9.51 12.61 -3.04
CA LYS A 26 -9.86 13.54 -4.15
C LYS A 26 -8.93 13.41 -5.38
N SER A 27 -8.63 12.17 -5.78
CA SER A 27 -7.74 11.84 -6.91
C SER A 27 -6.24 12.08 -6.69
N ALA A 28 -5.80 12.39 -5.47
CA ALA A 28 -4.39 12.46 -5.09
C ALA A 28 -4.03 11.29 -4.18
N TRP A 29 -2.97 10.56 -4.53
CA TRP A 29 -2.34 9.56 -3.66
C TRP A 29 -1.16 10.20 -2.91
N ALA A 30 -1.02 9.87 -1.64
CA ALA A 30 0.13 10.23 -0.82
C ALA A 30 0.63 9.00 -0.04
N PRO A 31 1.96 8.83 0.10
CA PRO A 31 2.51 7.74 0.90
C PRO A 31 2.17 7.95 2.37
N SER A 32 1.97 6.87 3.10
CA SER A 32 1.71 6.90 4.53
C SER A 32 2.98 6.79 5.36
N ASN A 33 4.03 6.13 4.87
CA ASN A 33 5.19 5.75 5.70
C ASN A 33 6.55 6.26 5.20
N CYS A 34 6.59 7.03 4.11
CA CYS A 34 7.86 7.50 3.54
C CYS A 34 8.44 8.74 4.23
N GLY A 35 7.74 9.30 5.23
CA GLY A 35 8.14 10.54 5.89
C GLY A 35 7.85 11.77 5.04
N ALA A 36 8.48 12.89 5.38
CA ALA A 36 8.34 14.13 4.64
C ALA A 36 9.24 14.16 3.39
N GLU A 37 8.73 14.75 2.31
CA GLU A 37 9.52 15.00 1.12
C GLU A 37 10.69 15.96 1.43
N PRO A 38 11.95 15.58 1.14
CA PRO A 38 13.10 16.44 1.39
C PRO A 38 13.07 17.70 0.50
N VAL A 39 13.16 18.87 1.13
CA VAL A 39 13.16 20.15 0.42
C VAL A 39 14.53 20.41 -0.20
N ALA A 40 14.55 20.72 -1.50
CA ALA A 40 15.78 21.05 -2.21
C ALA A 40 16.43 22.32 -1.63
N PRO A 41 17.73 22.29 -1.28
CA PRO A 41 18.44 23.46 -0.77
C PRO A 41 18.68 24.49 -1.87
N VAL A 42 18.82 25.77 -1.47
CA VAL A 42 19.22 26.86 -2.37
C VAL A 42 20.73 27.01 -2.34
N ILE A 43 21.34 27.25 -3.50
CA ILE A 43 22.79 27.49 -3.60
C ILE A 43 23.07 28.96 -3.26
N ASP A 44 23.92 29.16 -2.25
CA ASP A 44 24.43 30.47 -1.87
C ASP A 44 25.82 30.70 -2.45
N THR A 45 25.96 31.70 -3.31
CA THR A 45 27.20 32.03 -4.02
C THR A 45 27.87 33.31 -3.53
N ARG A 46 27.44 33.85 -2.37
CA ARG A 46 27.96 35.12 -1.85
C ARG A 46 29.46 35.08 -1.56
N ASP A 47 29.95 33.95 -1.08
CA ASP A 47 31.38 33.68 -0.84
C ASP A 47 31.67 32.17 -0.84
N GLU A 48 32.95 31.81 -0.73
CA GLU A 48 33.41 30.42 -0.74
C GLU A 48 32.86 29.59 0.44
N VAL A 49 32.70 30.21 1.62
CA VAL A 49 32.18 29.52 2.81
C VAL A 49 30.71 29.17 2.61
N ALA A 50 29.92 30.12 2.13
CA ALA A 50 28.50 29.94 1.82
C ALA A 50 28.28 28.91 0.70
N TYR A 51 29.13 28.93 -0.32
CA TYR A 51 29.07 27.96 -1.41
C TYR A 51 29.39 26.54 -0.92
N ASN A 52 30.47 26.36 -0.16
CA ASN A 52 30.84 25.05 0.38
C ASN A 52 29.77 24.50 1.35
N ALA A 53 29.12 25.36 2.13
CA ALA A 53 27.98 24.97 2.97
C ALA A 53 26.79 24.48 2.12
N SER A 54 26.53 25.13 0.98
CA SER A 54 25.48 24.73 0.03
C SER A 54 25.76 23.35 -0.57
N ILE A 55 27.02 23.06 -0.94
CA ILE A 55 27.43 21.75 -1.46
C ILE A 55 27.19 20.64 -0.43
N LYS A 56 27.50 20.90 0.84
CA LYS A 56 27.20 19.95 1.93
C LYS A 56 25.70 19.68 2.04
N ALA A 57 24.88 20.74 2.05
CA ALA A 57 23.42 20.60 2.12
C ALA A 57 22.85 19.82 0.91
N ILE A 58 23.38 20.03 -0.29
CA ILE A 58 22.99 19.26 -1.48
C ILE A 58 23.30 17.78 -1.31
N ASN A 59 24.50 17.43 -0.84
CA ASN A 59 24.88 16.03 -0.65
C ASN A 59 23.96 15.33 0.37
N GLU A 60 23.62 16.00 1.47
CA GLU A 60 22.67 15.48 2.46
C GLU A 60 21.26 15.33 1.85
N TRP A 61 20.80 16.34 1.13
CA TRP A 61 19.50 16.30 0.43
C TRP A 61 19.42 15.17 -0.60
N GLN A 62 20.48 14.91 -1.35
CA GLN A 62 20.53 13.81 -2.34
C GLN A 62 20.33 12.44 -1.68
N VAL A 63 20.99 12.21 -0.54
CA VAL A 63 20.82 10.95 0.21
C VAL A 63 19.38 10.81 0.69
N LEU A 64 18.83 11.84 1.34
CA LEU A 64 17.47 11.82 1.86
C LEU A 64 16.43 11.64 0.75
N THR A 65 16.62 12.32 -0.39
CA THR A 65 15.70 12.25 -1.54
C THR A 65 15.72 10.87 -2.16
N ASN A 66 16.89 10.24 -2.29
CA ASN A 66 16.98 8.86 -2.79
C ASN A 66 16.26 7.87 -1.86
N THR A 67 16.42 8.02 -0.55
CA THR A 67 15.70 7.20 0.44
C THR A 67 14.19 7.40 0.34
N PHE A 68 13.72 8.65 0.32
CA PHE A 68 12.32 8.99 0.20
C PHE A 68 11.72 8.43 -1.11
N ASN A 69 12.37 8.68 -2.24
CA ASN A 69 11.90 8.24 -3.55
C ASN A 69 11.85 6.71 -3.67
N THR A 70 12.83 6.02 -3.08
CA THR A 70 12.83 4.54 -3.04
C THR A 70 11.64 4.01 -2.25
N CYS A 71 11.35 4.61 -1.08
CA CYS A 71 10.15 4.27 -0.32
C CYS A 71 8.87 4.55 -1.12
N LEU A 72 8.77 5.74 -1.72
CA LEU A 72 7.62 6.19 -2.48
C LEU A 72 7.27 5.20 -3.60
N VAL A 73 8.26 4.78 -4.38
CA VAL A 73 8.09 3.83 -5.48
C VAL A 73 7.65 2.46 -4.96
N ASN A 74 8.25 1.97 -3.89
CA ASN A 74 7.90 0.67 -3.32
C ASN A 74 6.45 0.66 -2.81
N GLU A 75 6.04 1.70 -2.08
CA GLU A 75 4.69 1.82 -1.54
C GLU A 75 3.66 2.00 -2.66
N ALA A 76 3.91 2.88 -3.63
CA ALA A 76 3.02 3.08 -4.77
C ALA A 76 2.78 1.82 -5.59
N ASN A 77 3.82 1.00 -5.80
CA ASN A 77 3.71 -0.28 -6.50
C ASN A 77 2.91 -1.31 -5.69
N ALA A 78 3.14 -1.40 -4.38
CA ALA A 78 2.39 -2.28 -3.50
C ALA A 78 0.90 -1.93 -3.49
N ASP A 79 0.57 -0.64 -3.33
CA ASP A 79 -0.80 -0.14 -3.33
C ASP A 79 -1.49 -0.38 -4.66
N SER A 80 -0.82 -0.06 -5.78
CA SER A 80 -1.36 -0.28 -7.12
C SER A 80 -1.67 -1.76 -7.37
N GLY A 81 -0.77 -2.65 -6.92
CA GLY A 81 -0.98 -4.10 -7.00
C GLY A 81 -2.17 -4.57 -6.16
N LEU A 82 -2.32 -4.05 -4.95
CA LEU A 82 -3.44 -4.39 -4.07
C LEU A 82 -4.77 -3.89 -4.65
N ILE A 83 -4.82 -2.64 -5.13
CA ILE A 83 -6.01 -2.06 -5.78
C ILE A 83 -6.43 -2.91 -6.98
N ALA A 84 -5.48 -3.25 -7.87
CA ALA A 84 -5.75 -4.06 -9.06
C ALA A 84 -6.29 -5.44 -8.67
N LYS A 85 -5.66 -6.10 -7.69
CA LYS A 85 -6.11 -7.40 -7.19
C LYS A 85 -7.54 -7.32 -6.64
N SER A 86 -7.81 -6.39 -5.73
CA SER A 86 -9.13 -6.25 -5.11
C SER A 86 -10.22 -5.88 -6.12
N ALA A 87 -9.91 -5.00 -7.08
CA ALA A 87 -10.84 -4.65 -8.16
C ALA A 87 -11.18 -5.89 -9.01
N ASN A 88 -10.19 -6.67 -9.40
CA ASN A 88 -10.38 -7.89 -10.19
C ASN A 88 -11.19 -8.95 -9.42
N GLU A 89 -10.94 -9.13 -8.13
CA GLU A 89 -11.73 -10.05 -7.28
C GLU A 89 -13.21 -9.64 -7.21
N ILE A 90 -13.48 -8.34 -7.06
CA ILE A 90 -14.84 -7.79 -7.05
C ILE A 90 -15.51 -7.99 -8.42
N GLN A 91 -14.82 -7.65 -9.51
CA GLN A 91 -15.33 -7.83 -10.86
C GLN A 91 -15.62 -9.30 -11.18
N GLY A 92 -14.73 -10.21 -10.78
CA GLY A 92 -14.90 -11.65 -10.95
C GLY A 92 -16.16 -12.16 -10.24
N ARG A 93 -16.40 -11.71 -9.00
CA ARG A 93 -17.63 -12.04 -8.28
C ARG A 93 -18.89 -11.54 -8.98
N PHE A 94 -18.88 -10.30 -9.50
CA PHE A 94 -20.02 -9.78 -10.26
C PHE A 94 -20.28 -10.58 -11.53
N LYS A 95 -19.22 -10.91 -12.28
CA LYS A 95 -19.34 -11.73 -13.49
C LYS A 95 -19.95 -13.10 -13.17
N ALA A 96 -19.46 -13.79 -12.15
CA ALA A 96 -19.99 -15.08 -11.73
C ALA A 96 -21.47 -15.01 -11.32
N ALA A 97 -21.88 -13.94 -10.61
CA ALA A 97 -23.27 -13.72 -10.25
C ALA A 97 -24.17 -13.50 -11.48
N VAL A 98 -23.71 -12.72 -12.46
CA VAL A 98 -24.44 -12.49 -13.71
C VAL A 98 -24.59 -13.79 -14.50
N GLU A 99 -23.52 -14.56 -14.63
CA GLU A 99 -23.53 -15.86 -15.34
C GLU A 99 -24.50 -16.84 -14.67
N LYS A 100 -24.49 -16.90 -13.32
CA LYS A 100 -25.43 -17.73 -12.56
C LYS A 100 -26.89 -17.34 -12.82
N ILE A 101 -27.22 -16.06 -12.69
CA ILE A 101 -28.59 -15.56 -12.94
C ILE A 101 -29.03 -15.88 -14.36
N LYS A 102 -28.14 -15.71 -15.35
CA LYS A 102 -28.44 -16.05 -16.74
C LYS A 102 -28.77 -17.53 -16.91
N SER A 103 -27.97 -18.42 -16.31
CA SER A 103 -28.22 -19.87 -16.33
C SER A 103 -29.58 -20.20 -15.72
N GLU A 104 -29.90 -19.63 -14.56
CA GLU A 104 -31.18 -19.87 -13.88
C GLU A 104 -32.39 -19.39 -14.71
N ILE A 105 -32.26 -18.26 -15.42
CA ILE A 105 -33.29 -17.76 -16.35
C ILE A 105 -33.47 -18.71 -17.53
N ASP A 106 -32.39 -19.16 -18.15
CA ASP A 106 -32.44 -20.04 -19.32
C ASP A 106 -33.04 -21.41 -18.96
N GLU A 107 -32.68 -21.96 -17.80
CA GLU A 107 -33.32 -23.16 -17.25
C GLU A 107 -34.80 -22.95 -16.95
N GLY A 108 -35.17 -21.79 -16.40
CA GLY A 108 -36.56 -21.41 -16.13
C GLY A 108 -37.41 -21.39 -17.40
N LYS A 109 -36.90 -20.76 -18.47
CA LYS A 109 -37.55 -20.74 -19.78
C LYS A 109 -37.73 -22.14 -20.35
N ALA A 110 -36.67 -22.95 -20.35
CA ALA A 110 -36.71 -24.31 -20.88
C ALA A 110 -37.70 -25.22 -20.13
N ARG A 111 -37.97 -24.96 -18.84
CA ARG A 111 -39.01 -25.66 -18.07
C ARG A 111 -40.42 -25.24 -18.49
N LEU A 112 -40.64 -23.95 -18.74
CA LEU A 112 -41.95 -23.42 -19.14
C LEU A 112 -42.33 -23.80 -20.57
N GLU A 113 -41.38 -23.87 -21.51
CA GLU A 113 -41.63 -24.27 -22.90
C GLU A 113 -42.01 -25.76 -23.06
N LYS A 114 -41.80 -26.58 -22.03
CA LYS A 114 -42.15 -28.01 -22.02
C LYS A 114 -43.54 -28.29 -21.41
N GLN A 115 -44.24 -27.26 -20.94
CA GLN A 115 -45.63 -27.32 -20.48
C GLN A 115 -46.58 -27.01 -21.63
#